data_AF-A0A351CG47-F1
#
_entry.id   AF-A0A351CG47-F1
#
_cell.length_a   1.000
_cell.length_b   1.000
_cell.length_c   1.000
_cell.angle_alpha   90.00
_cell.angle_beta   90.00
_cell.angle_gamma   90.00
#
_symmetry.space_group_name_H-M   'P 1'
#
loop_
_entity.id
_entity.type
_entity.pdbx_description
1 polymer ?
#
loop_
_entity_poly.entity_id
_entity_poly.type
_entity_poly.pdbx_seq_one_letter_code
_entity_poly.pdbx_strand_id
1 'polypeptide(L)'
;MINRLYSLFKKKPLPHGSNHEVMNVFRMKYANFKALLESNSELLKIITDIEEKLRGQDVFGMAYIRSQSARIIFHAARMVKSFERLSGRAYPLLMELIDHIHHTIKQEHERRSEPAVLEYVLPYSRITKEMVDFVGGKNANLGEVANRVDIPVPEGFAITTRAFEMFLQANDLMDEIRKQMMGVTTAQPETVVLTSETIQKLFLEAKVPADVEEAISEAYEQLSAKSLSGRENLKIAMRSSAIGEDSELSFAGQYVSVLNVPPQRIFMEYKKILASLFTPRAISYRLHMGIPFEDVVMSVACLEMIPAKVSGVIYSRHPFNVLENTVIINAVWGLGPYVVDGTITPDSYSVSKDSQPVLLTSKISEKRLRLTIRPDGYLMEEQVEPELHNRPCLSEDQLKTLAVYAVKLENHFQCPQDIEWAIDPGGNLFILQARPLRFEGKSSPRGEGGRTQRLPGYTLLLEGGDIACPGVGFGRAHLVRSEDDLLSFPEGGVLLAAHPSPQYVMIMPKARAILTNSGSVLGHMASLAR
;
A
#
# COMPACT_ATOMS: atom_id res chain seq x y z
N MET A 1 -19.35 52.38 5.30
CA MET A 1 -18.94 50.95 5.46
C MET A 1 -17.92 50.74 6.58
N ILE A 2 -16.88 51.57 6.72
CA ILE A 2 -15.83 51.43 7.75
C ILE A 2 -16.36 51.59 9.20
N ASN A 3 -17.34 52.48 9.44
CA ASN A 3 -17.92 52.68 10.78
C ASN A 3 -18.82 51.53 11.28
N ARG A 4 -19.29 50.62 10.41
CA ARG A 4 -20.03 49.41 10.83
C ARG A 4 -19.09 48.25 11.23
N LEU A 5 -17.84 48.24 10.76
CA LEU A 5 -16.83 47.29 11.23
C LEU A 5 -16.34 47.63 12.64
N TYR A 6 -16.22 48.92 12.99
CA TYR A 6 -15.81 49.32 14.34
C TYR A 6 -16.87 49.03 15.43
N SER A 7 -18.16 48.91 15.08
CA SER A 7 -19.19 48.52 16.06
C SER A 7 -19.13 47.04 16.48
N LEU A 8 -18.41 46.18 15.74
CA LEU A 8 -18.13 44.80 16.16
C LEU A 8 -17.06 44.70 17.27
N PHE A 9 -16.32 45.78 17.52
CA PHE A 9 -15.25 45.86 18.54
C PHE A 9 -15.62 46.72 19.76
N LYS A 10 -16.88 47.16 19.90
CA LYS A 10 -17.35 47.79 21.14
C LYS A 10 -17.40 46.74 22.25
N LYS A 11 -16.39 46.75 23.13
CA LYS A 11 -16.32 46.00 24.39
C LYS A 11 -17.63 46.19 25.18
N LYS A 12 -18.44 45.14 25.28
CA LYS A 12 -19.29 44.96 26.47
C LYS A 12 -18.37 44.78 27.69
N PRO A 13 -18.73 45.26 28.88
CA PRO A 13 -17.93 45.01 30.07
C PRO A 13 -17.79 43.51 30.25
N LEU A 14 -16.54 43.02 30.36
CA LEU A 14 -16.27 41.63 30.71
C LEU A 14 -16.87 41.38 32.10
N PRO A 15 -17.66 40.31 32.31
CA PRO A 15 -17.92 39.84 33.67
C PRO A 15 -16.56 39.56 34.31
N HIS A 16 -16.38 39.96 35.57
CA HIS A 16 -15.18 39.64 36.34
C HIS A 16 -15.13 38.13 36.62
N GLY A 17 -14.73 37.36 35.62
CA GLY A 17 -14.31 35.98 35.75
C GLY A 17 -12.88 35.91 36.27
N SER A 18 -12.57 34.94 37.11
CA SER A 18 -11.20 34.72 37.60
C SER A 18 -10.22 34.59 36.42
N ASN A 19 -8.93 34.93 36.58
CA ASN A 19 -7.88 34.72 35.56
C ASN A 19 -7.90 33.30 34.96
N HIS A 20 -8.39 32.33 35.73
CA HIS A 20 -8.58 30.95 35.34
C HIS A 20 -9.66 30.76 34.25
N GLU A 21 -10.76 31.51 34.30
CA GLU A 21 -11.84 31.45 33.31
C GLU A 21 -11.42 32.05 31.97
N VAL A 22 -10.71 33.18 32.00
CA VAL A 22 -10.16 33.82 30.78
C VAL A 22 -9.17 32.88 30.10
N MET A 23 -8.30 32.23 30.87
CA MET A 23 -7.33 31.27 30.34
C MET A 23 -8.01 30.01 29.76
N ASN A 24 -9.09 29.53 30.39
CA ASN A 24 -9.88 28.41 29.89
C ASN A 24 -10.57 28.74 28.57
N VAL A 25 -11.18 29.94 28.45
CA VAL A 25 -11.79 30.41 27.21
C VAL A 25 -10.73 30.56 26.10
N PHE A 26 -9.55 31.09 26.42
CA PHE A 26 -8.45 31.20 25.47
C PHE A 26 -7.96 29.83 24.97
N ARG A 27 -7.71 28.87 25.87
CA ARG A 27 -7.32 27.49 25.50
C ARG A 27 -8.38 26.82 24.62
N MET A 28 -9.66 26.96 24.97
CA MET A 28 -10.76 26.41 24.19
C MET A 28 -10.79 27.03 22.78
N LYS A 29 -10.69 28.36 22.66
CA LYS A 29 -10.66 29.03 21.35
C LYS A 29 -9.44 28.61 20.53
N TYR A 30 -8.25 28.56 21.14
CA TYR A 30 -7.04 28.11 20.48
C TYR A 30 -7.16 26.67 19.95
N ALA A 31 -7.70 25.75 20.75
CA ALA A 31 -7.93 24.37 20.32
C ALA A 31 -8.91 24.27 19.13
N ASN A 32 -10.00 25.05 19.14
CA ASN A 32 -10.95 25.06 18.02
C ASN A 32 -10.34 25.71 16.76
N PHE A 33 -9.50 26.72 16.90
CA PHE A 33 -8.76 27.32 15.78
C PHE A 33 -7.80 26.31 15.15
N LYS A 34 -7.03 25.59 15.97
CA LYS A 34 -6.14 24.53 15.49
C LYS A 34 -6.93 23.43 14.77
N ALA A 35 -8.04 22.96 15.36
CA ALA A 35 -8.89 21.93 14.75
C ALA A 35 -9.50 22.37 13.40
N LEU A 36 -9.82 23.66 13.24
CA LEU A 36 -10.30 24.23 11.99
C LEU A 36 -9.20 24.21 10.93
N LEU A 37 -7.99 24.66 11.26
CA LEU A 37 -6.85 24.65 10.33
C LEU A 37 -6.44 23.24 9.92
N GLU A 38 -6.41 22.30 10.88
CA GLU A 38 -6.16 20.89 10.62
C GLU A 38 -7.19 20.32 9.63
N SER A 39 -8.48 20.56 9.88
CA SER A 39 -9.56 20.06 9.00
C SER A 39 -9.52 20.69 7.60
N ASN A 40 -9.21 21.98 7.50
CA ASN A 40 -9.05 22.65 6.20
C ASN A 40 -7.88 22.07 5.41
N SER A 41 -6.75 21.81 6.08
CA SER A 41 -5.57 21.21 5.45
C SER A 41 -5.86 19.79 4.95
N GLU A 42 -6.55 18.98 5.74
CA GLU A 42 -6.96 17.63 5.32
C GLU A 42 -7.96 17.66 4.16
N LEU A 43 -8.93 18.56 4.17
CA LEU A 43 -9.89 18.71 3.08
C LEU A 43 -9.18 19.10 1.77
N LEU A 44 -8.19 20.01 1.82
CA LEU A 44 -7.39 20.38 0.65
C LEU A 44 -6.56 19.21 0.11
N LYS A 45 -6.01 18.37 0.98
CA LYS A 45 -5.31 17.14 0.56
C LYS A 45 -6.26 16.20 -0.18
N ILE A 46 -7.48 16.02 0.33
CA ILE A 46 -8.49 15.18 -0.32
C ILE A 46 -8.85 15.72 -1.71
N ILE A 47 -9.07 17.04 -1.84
CA ILE A 47 -9.35 17.65 -3.14
C ILE A 47 -8.18 17.42 -4.11
N THR A 48 -6.95 17.61 -3.63
CA THR A 48 -5.74 17.41 -4.45
C THR A 48 -5.65 15.97 -4.94
N ASP A 49 -5.90 14.99 -4.07
CA ASP A 49 -5.89 13.57 -4.42
C ASP A 49 -6.99 13.21 -5.43
N ILE A 50 -8.20 13.76 -5.30
CA ILE A 50 -9.27 13.59 -6.30
C ILE A 50 -8.86 14.20 -7.65
N GLU A 51 -8.27 15.40 -7.65
CA GLU A 51 -7.77 16.04 -8.86
C GLU A 51 -6.66 15.23 -9.55
N GLU A 52 -5.81 14.56 -8.77
CA GLU A 52 -4.80 13.62 -9.28
C GLU A 52 -5.46 12.38 -9.90
N LYS A 53 -6.41 11.74 -9.22
CA LYS A 53 -7.16 10.58 -9.74
C LYS A 53 -7.89 10.90 -11.04
N LEU A 54 -8.46 12.09 -11.16
CA LEU A 54 -9.17 12.54 -12.38
C LEU A 54 -8.28 12.65 -13.61
N ARG A 55 -6.94 12.67 -13.45
CA ARG A 55 -6.01 12.63 -14.59
C ARG A 55 -5.96 11.26 -15.28
N GLY A 56 -6.57 10.23 -14.69
CA GLY A 56 -6.64 8.88 -15.24
C GLY A 56 -5.34 8.07 -15.09
N GLN A 57 -4.43 8.54 -14.24
CA GLN A 57 -3.11 7.95 -13.99
C GLN A 57 -3.16 6.79 -12.99
N ASP A 58 -4.15 6.79 -12.12
CA ASP A 58 -4.36 5.76 -11.13
C ASP A 58 -5.67 5.03 -11.40
N VAL A 59 -5.71 3.74 -11.04
CA VAL A 59 -6.95 2.98 -10.96
C VAL A 59 -7.58 3.20 -9.58
N PHE A 60 -8.88 3.53 -9.57
CA PHE A 60 -9.67 3.74 -8.34
C PHE A 60 -11.12 3.32 -8.57
N GLY A 61 -11.76 2.85 -7.50
CA GLY A 61 -13.13 2.37 -7.52
C GLY A 61 -14.11 3.21 -6.68
N MET A 62 -15.37 2.80 -6.61
CA MET A 62 -16.40 3.43 -5.80
C MET A 62 -16.08 3.47 -4.31
N ALA A 63 -15.33 2.50 -3.77
CA ALA A 63 -14.91 2.54 -2.36
C ALA A 63 -14.04 3.77 -2.06
N TYR A 64 -13.13 4.12 -2.98
CA TYR A 64 -12.34 5.36 -2.90
C TYR A 64 -13.25 6.59 -2.91
N ILE A 65 -14.20 6.66 -3.85
CA ILE A 65 -15.13 7.80 -3.99
C ILE A 65 -15.96 7.98 -2.71
N ARG A 66 -16.51 6.89 -2.17
CA ARG A 66 -17.28 6.91 -0.90
C ARG A 66 -16.43 7.37 0.27
N SER A 67 -15.21 6.84 0.40
CA SER A 67 -14.27 7.22 1.46
C SER A 67 -13.92 8.71 1.41
N GLN A 68 -13.52 9.23 0.24
CA GLN A 68 -13.19 10.65 0.10
C GLN A 68 -14.40 11.55 0.34
N SER A 69 -15.58 11.15 -0.14
CA SER A 69 -16.82 11.88 0.11
C SER A 69 -17.13 11.96 1.61
N ALA A 70 -17.04 10.85 2.34
CA ALA A 70 -17.27 10.82 3.78
C ALA A 70 -16.25 11.70 4.53
N ARG A 71 -14.97 11.65 4.15
CA ARG A 71 -13.91 12.47 4.73
C ARG A 71 -14.13 13.97 4.47
N ILE A 72 -14.53 14.34 3.25
CA ILE A 72 -14.86 15.74 2.92
C ILE A 72 -15.99 16.24 3.82
N ILE A 73 -17.08 15.48 3.93
CA ILE A 73 -18.24 15.85 4.77
C ILE A 73 -17.83 15.96 6.25
N PHE A 74 -17.04 15.01 6.75
CA PHE A 74 -16.53 15.04 8.12
C PHE A 74 -15.70 16.31 8.40
N HIS A 75 -14.72 16.62 7.54
CA HIS A 75 -13.87 17.78 7.74
C HIS A 75 -14.64 19.10 7.56
N ALA A 76 -15.55 19.18 6.60
CA ALA A 76 -16.43 20.33 6.42
C ALA A 76 -17.30 20.58 7.67
N ALA A 77 -17.94 19.53 8.20
CA ALA A 77 -18.76 19.64 9.41
C ALA A 77 -17.92 20.03 10.64
N ARG A 78 -16.72 19.46 10.78
CA ARG A 78 -15.77 19.81 11.85
C ARG A 78 -15.34 21.27 11.74
N MET A 79 -15.07 21.79 10.54
CA MET A 79 -14.74 23.20 10.32
C MET A 79 -15.88 24.12 10.74
N VAL A 80 -17.13 23.84 10.33
CA VAL A 80 -18.31 24.63 10.73
C VAL A 80 -18.47 24.64 12.25
N LYS A 81 -18.40 23.47 12.90
CA LYS A 81 -18.53 23.36 14.36
C LYS A 81 -17.41 24.09 15.11
N SER A 82 -16.18 24.01 14.62
CA SER A 82 -15.05 24.77 15.17
C SER A 82 -15.24 26.28 14.99
N PHE A 83 -15.76 26.72 13.84
CA PHE A 83 -16.06 28.13 13.56
C PHE A 83 -17.18 28.68 14.46
N GLU A 84 -18.26 27.93 14.66
CA GLU A 84 -19.34 28.28 15.59
C GLU A 84 -18.82 28.47 17.03
N ARG A 85 -17.99 27.53 17.50
CA ARG A 85 -17.36 27.61 18.83
C ARG A 85 -16.40 28.79 18.97
N LEU A 86 -15.66 29.15 17.92
CA LEU A 86 -14.76 30.30 17.90
C LEU A 86 -15.50 31.64 17.95
N SER A 87 -16.55 31.74 17.13
CA SER A 87 -17.38 32.94 16.98
C SER A 87 -18.38 33.13 18.13
N GLY A 88 -18.73 32.05 18.84
CA GLY A 88 -19.76 32.05 19.87
C GLY A 88 -21.17 32.22 19.30
N ARG A 89 -21.36 31.96 18.01
CA ARG A 89 -22.65 32.04 17.30
C ARG A 89 -22.90 30.76 16.52
N ALA A 90 -24.14 30.29 16.54
CA ALA A 90 -24.58 29.22 15.66
C ALA A 90 -24.80 29.74 14.24
N TYR A 91 -24.44 28.94 13.25
CA TYR A 91 -24.63 29.19 11.82
C TYR A 91 -25.35 27.98 11.18
N PRO A 92 -26.64 27.76 11.51
CA PRO A 92 -27.38 26.57 11.07
C PRO A 92 -27.41 26.41 9.55
N LEU A 93 -27.46 27.51 8.79
CA LEU A 93 -27.41 27.50 7.33
C LEU A 93 -26.17 26.80 6.75
N LEU A 94 -25.01 26.89 7.42
CA LEU A 94 -23.80 26.22 6.96
C LEU A 94 -23.89 24.70 7.14
N MET A 95 -24.51 24.25 8.22
CA MET A 95 -24.73 22.82 8.45
C MET A 95 -25.79 22.27 7.50
N GLU A 96 -26.89 22.99 7.28
CA GLU A 96 -27.92 22.63 6.29
C GLU A 96 -27.34 22.51 4.88
N LEU A 97 -26.42 23.39 4.50
CA LEU A 97 -25.73 23.33 3.20
C LEU A 97 -24.84 22.07 3.10
N ILE A 98 -24.12 21.70 4.16
CA ILE A 98 -23.33 20.47 4.19
C ILE A 98 -24.23 19.25 4.04
N ASP A 99 -25.35 19.21 4.77
CA ASP A 99 -26.31 18.11 4.69
C ASP A 99 -26.91 17.98 3.28
N HIS A 100 -27.23 19.10 2.64
CA HIS A 100 -27.72 19.12 1.25
C HIS A 100 -26.68 18.61 0.25
N ILE A 101 -25.42 19.05 0.37
CA ILE A 101 -24.32 18.58 -0.48
C ILE A 101 -24.10 17.08 -0.27
N HIS A 102 -24.07 16.63 0.98
CA HIS A 102 -23.94 15.21 1.31
C HIS A 102 -25.06 14.36 0.68
N HIS A 103 -26.31 14.84 0.75
CA HIS A 103 -27.44 14.16 0.13
C HIS A 103 -27.31 14.10 -1.40
N THR A 104 -26.85 15.17 -2.03
CA THR A 104 -26.63 15.23 -3.48
C THR A 104 -25.55 14.25 -3.92
N ILE A 105 -24.41 14.21 -3.22
CA ILE A 105 -23.33 13.25 -3.47
C ILE A 105 -23.84 11.82 -3.35
N LYS A 106 -24.63 11.53 -2.30
CA LYS A 106 -25.20 10.20 -2.07
C LYS A 106 -26.13 9.77 -3.22
N GLN A 107 -27.00 10.65 -3.71
CA GLN A 107 -27.88 10.36 -4.84
C GLN A 107 -27.10 10.06 -6.13
N GLU A 108 -26.01 10.79 -6.39
CA GLU A 108 -25.16 10.56 -7.56
C GLU A 108 -24.42 9.21 -7.48
N HIS A 109 -23.97 8.80 -6.30
CA HIS A 109 -23.40 7.47 -6.09
C HIS A 109 -24.38 6.34 -6.39
N GLU A 110 -25.66 6.52 -6.05
CA GLU A 110 -26.71 5.51 -6.24
C GLU A 110 -27.19 5.43 -7.71
N ARG A 111 -26.98 6.48 -8.52
CA ARG A 111 -27.42 6.55 -9.93
C ARG A 111 -26.56 5.75 -10.91
N ARG A 112 -25.28 5.53 -10.62
CA ARG A 112 -24.40 4.72 -11.46
C ARG A 112 -24.36 3.28 -10.96
N SER A 113 -25.30 2.46 -11.44
CA SER A 113 -25.13 1.01 -11.39
C SER A 113 -24.49 0.58 -12.71
N GLU A 114 -23.15 0.52 -12.75
CA GLU A 114 -22.46 -0.21 -13.81
C GLU A 114 -22.96 -1.68 -13.83
N PRO A 115 -22.94 -2.36 -14.99
CA PRO A 115 -23.40 -3.74 -15.05
C PRO A 115 -22.59 -4.57 -14.06
N ALA A 116 -23.30 -5.12 -13.06
CA ALA A 116 -22.67 -5.91 -12.02
C ALA A 116 -21.93 -7.07 -12.67
N VAL A 117 -20.63 -7.18 -12.44
CA VAL A 117 -19.93 -8.46 -12.63
C VAL A 117 -20.56 -9.42 -11.62
N LEU A 118 -21.42 -10.31 -12.12
CA LEU A 118 -22.11 -11.31 -11.30
C LEU A 118 -21.28 -12.59 -11.14
N GLU A 119 -20.22 -12.75 -11.93
CA GLU A 119 -19.35 -13.92 -11.92
C GLU A 119 -18.48 -13.92 -10.65
N TYR A 120 -18.35 -15.09 -10.00
CA TYR A 120 -17.45 -15.27 -8.84
C TYR A 120 -15.97 -15.28 -9.24
N VAL A 121 -15.69 -15.62 -10.50
CA VAL A 121 -14.35 -15.67 -11.06
C VAL A 121 -14.34 -15.01 -12.44
N LEU A 122 -13.30 -14.23 -12.71
CA LEU A 122 -13.06 -13.62 -14.01
C LEU A 122 -11.69 -14.05 -14.56
N PRO A 123 -11.61 -14.57 -15.80
CA PRO A 123 -10.32 -14.85 -16.43
C PRO A 123 -9.58 -13.54 -16.75
N TYR A 124 -8.26 -13.54 -16.63
CA TYR A 124 -7.44 -12.34 -16.84
C TYR A 124 -7.61 -11.72 -18.23
N SER A 125 -7.91 -12.51 -19.25
CA SER A 125 -8.18 -12.04 -20.62
C SER A 125 -9.40 -11.12 -20.75
N ARG A 126 -10.28 -11.07 -19.74
CA ARG A 126 -11.45 -10.18 -19.70
C ARG A 126 -11.27 -8.98 -18.77
N ILE A 127 -10.20 -8.94 -17.97
CA ILE A 127 -10.00 -7.92 -16.94
C ILE A 127 -9.39 -6.66 -17.56
N THR A 128 -9.94 -5.51 -17.21
CA THR A 128 -9.45 -4.18 -17.60
C THR A 128 -9.44 -3.26 -16.39
N LYS A 129 -8.78 -2.11 -16.49
CA LYS A 129 -8.72 -1.16 -15.36
C LYS A 129 -10.10 -0.68 -14.89
N GLU A 130 -11.08 -0.64 -15.78
CA GLU A 130 -12.45 -0.22 -15.47
C GLU A 130 -13.17 -1.18 -14.51
N MET A 131 -12.68 -2.42 -14.35
CA MET A 131 -13.29 -3.45 -13.50
C MET A 131 -12.78 -3.44 -12.06
N VAL A 132 -12.05 -2.41 -11.63
CA VAL A 132 -11.42 -2.32 -10.30
C VAL A 132 -12.38 -2.58 -9.14
N ASP A 133 -13.65 -2.18 -9.25
CA ASP A 133 -14.65 -2.44 -8.20
C ASP A 133 -15.01 -3.93 -8.04
N PHE A 134 -14.71 -4.74 -9.06
CA PHE A 134 -15.03 -6.15 -9.09
C PHE A 134 -13.81 -7.05 -8.84
N VAL A 135 -12.61 -6.57 -9.17
CA VAL A 135 -11.38 -7.37 -9.07
C VAL A 135 -10.27 -6.72 -8.24
N GLY A 136 -10.49 -5.53 -7.70
CA GLY A 136 -9.49 -4.77 -6.96
C GLY A 136 -8.35 -4.23 -7.83
N GLY A 137 -7.49 -3.40 -7.21
CA GLY A 137 -6.47 -2.62 -7.92
C GLY A 137 -5.43 -3.46 -8.67
N LYS A 138 -4.89 -4.50 -8.02
CA LYS A 138 -3.81 -5.31 -8.61
C LYS A 138 -4.28 -6.12 -9.82
N ASN A 139 -5.42 -6.80 -9.71
CA ASN A 139 -5.98 -7.54 -10.85
C ASN A 139 -6.32 -6.58 -12.00
N ALA A 140 -6.94 -5.44 -11.71
CA ALA A 140 -7.32 -4.45 -12.71
C ALA A 140 -6.08 -3.88 -13.44
N ASN A 141 -5.03 -3.51 -12.70
CA ASN A 141 -3.76 -3.07 -13.27
C ASN A 141 -3.11 -4.15 -14.13
N LEU A 142 -3.01 -5.38 -13.62
CA LEU A 142 -2.32 -6.45 -14.34
C LEU A 142 -3.12 -6.93 -15.58
N GLY A 143 -4.44 -6.93 -15.51
CA GLY A 143 -5.31 -7.14 -16.68
C GLY A 143 -5.16 -6.03 -17.73
N GLU A 144 -5.02 -4.78 -17.30
CA GLU A 144 -4.74 -3.64 -18.20
C GLU A 144 -3.37 -3.81 -18.91
N VAL A 145 -2.33 -4.23 -18.18
CA VAL A 145 -1.01 -4.55 -18.74
C VAL A 145 -1.13 -5.63 -19.82
N ALA A 146 -1.85 -6.71 -19.53
CA ALA A 146 -2.02 -7.83 -20.45
C ALA A 146 -2.82 -7.44 -21.71
N ASN A 147 -4.00 -6.85 -21.52
CA ASN A 147 -5.01 -6.73 -22.57
C ASN A 147 -4.94 -5.43 -23.38
N ARG A 148 -4.25 -4.39 -22.86
CA ARG A 148 -4.15 -3.07 -23.52
C ARG A 148 -2.72 -2.69 -23.90
N VAL A 149 -1.74 -3.02 -23.05
CA VAL A 149 -0.33 -2.69 -23.30
C VAL A 149 0.39 -3.80 -24.08
N ASP A 150 -0.19 -5.01 -24.09
CA ASP A 150 0.35 -6.19 -24.77
C ASP A 150 1.77 -6.53 -24.26
N ILE A 151 1.89 -6.62 -22.93
CA ILE A 151 3.10 -7.05 -22.24
C ILE A 151 2.82 -8.39 -21.55
N PRO A 152 3.75 -9.37 -21.61
CA PRO A 152 3.51 -10.67 -21.01
C PRO A 152 3.27 -10.59 -19.50
N VAL A 153 2.18 -11.20 -19.05
CA VAL A 153 1.85 -11.45 -17.64
C VAL A 153 1.61 -12.96 -17.47
N PRO A 154 1.73 -13.53 -16.27
CA PRO A 154 1.33 -14.91 -16.04
C PRO A 154 -0.16 -15.10 -16.31
N GLU A 155 -0.53 -16.22 -16.93
CA GLU A 155 -1.93 -16.60 -17.09
C GLU A 155 -2.62 -16.79 -15.74
N GLY A 156 -3.92 -16.54 -15.67
CA GLY A 156 -4.65 -16.66 -14.41
C GLY A 156 -6.10 -16.20 -14.45
N PHE A 157 -6.66 -16.08 -13.26
CA PHE A 157 -8.00 -15.58 -13.02
C PHE A 157 -8.06 -14.75 -11.72
N ALA A 158 -9.06 -13.89 -11.61
CA ALA A 158 -9.37 -13.16 -10.38
C ALA A 158 -10.61 -13.76 -9.73
N ILE A 159 -10.52 -14.08 -8.44
CA ILE A 159 -11.70 -14.33 -7.60
C ILE A 159 -12.27 -12.96 -7.24
N THR A 160 -13.50 -12.68 -7.66
CA THR A 160 -14.10 -11.34 -7.65
C THR A 160 -14.58 -10.93 -6.26
N THR A 161 -14.84 -9.63 -6.08
CA THR A 161 -15.48 -9.10 -4.86
C THR A 161 -16.88 -9.69 -4.63
N ARG A 162 -17.56 -10.13 -5.69
CA ARG A 162 -18.83 -10.87 -5.61
C ARG A 162 -18.69 -12.21 -4.88
N ALA A 163 -17.60 -12.95 -5.12
CA ALA A 163 -17.32 -14.19 -4.40
C ALA A 163 -17.07 -13.93 -2.90
N PHE A 164 -16.43 -12.81 -2.58
CA PHE A 164 -16.23 -12.37 -1.20
C PHE A 164 -17.55 -12.00 -0.52
N GLU A 165 -18.42 -11.23 -1.18
CA GLU A 165 -19.76 -10.93 -0.67
C GLU A 165 -20.56 -12.20 -0.38
N MET A 166 -20.56 -13.15 -1.31
CA MET A 166 -21.27 -14.42 -1.16
C MET A 166 -20.68 -15.25 0.00
N PHE A 167 -19.35 -15.26 0.16
CA PHE A 167 -18.68 -15.91 1.28
C PHE A 167 -19.11 -15.31 2.63
N LEU A 168 -19.19 -13.98 2.73
CA LEU A 168 -19.64 -13.30 3.95
C LEU A 168 -21.11 -13.60 4.28
N GLN A 169 -21.98 -13.55 3.26
CA GLN A 169 -23.42 -13.78 3.42
C GLN A 169 -23.72 -15.21 3.84
N ALA A 170 -23.12 -16.21 3.19
CA ALA A 170 -23.40 -17.62 3.47
C ALA A 170 -22.93 -18.08 4.87
N ASN A 171 -22.08 -17.29 5.54
CA ASN A 171 -21.52 -17.61 6.85
C ASN A 171 -21.94 -16.60 7.94
N ASP A 172 -22.87 -15.68 7.65
CA ASP A 172 -23.33 -14.61 8.57
C ASP A 172 -22.18 -13.79 9.21
N LEU A 173 -21.04 -13.69 8.51
CA LEU A 173 -19.80 -13.15 9.09
C LEU A 173 -19.89 -11.65 9.39
N MET A 174 -20.66 -10.90 8.60
CA MET A 174 -20.75 -9.46 8.75
C MET A 174 -21.35 -9.02 10.08
N ASP A 175 -22.35 -9.74 10.58
CA ASP A 175 -22.95 -9.42 11.87
C ASP A 175 -22.01 -9.75 13.03
N GLU A 176 -21.26 -10.85 12.92
CA GLU A 176 -20.29 -11.23 13.96
C GLU A 176 -19.09 -10.29 13.98
N ILE A 177 -18.56 -9.91 12.81
CA ILE A 177 -17.51 -8.88 12.69
C ILE A 177 -17.98 -7.58 13.34
N ARG A 178 -19.21 -7.12 13.05
CA ARG A 178 -19.76 -5.89 13.67
C ARG A 178 -19.77 -5.98 15.19
N LYS A 179 -20.18 -7.10 15.78
CA LYS A 179 -20.17 -7.29 17.24
C LYS A 179 -18.76 -7.21 17.81
N GLN A 180 -17.78 -7.88 17.19
CA GLN A 180 -16.40 -7.89 17.65
C GLN A 180 -15.77 -6.48 17.55
N MET A 181 -16.15 -5.71 16.54
CA MET A 181 -15.61 -4.36 16.29
C MET A 181 -16.20 -3.27 17.19
N MET A 182 -17.39 -3.45 17.77
CA MET A 182 -18.07 -2.44 18.62
C MET A 182 -17.27 -2.00 19.85
N GLY A 183 -16.33 -2.83 20.33
CA GLY A 183 -15.49 -2.54 21.50
C GLY A 183 -14.08 -2.06 21.19
N VAL A 184 -13.68 -1.99 19.91
CA VAL A 184 -12.30 -1.73 19.52
C VAL A 184 -12.03 -0.23 19.46
N THR A 185 -10.98 0.23 20.15
CA THR A 185 -10.56 1.63 20.10
C THR A 185 -9.05 1.72 19.84
N THR A 186 -8.63 2.76 19.11
CA THR A 186 -7.21 3.01 18.82
C THR A 186 -6.37 3.33 20.06
N ALA A 187 -7.03 3.65 21.19
CA ALA A 187 -6.38 3.92 22.46
C ALA A 187 -5.89 2.65 23.19
N GLN A 188 -6.32 1.46 22.77
CA GLN A 188 -6.00 0.20 23.44
C GLN A 188 -5.48 -0.83 22.41
N PRO A 189 -4.17 -0.86 22.13
CA PRO A 189 -3.58 -1.76 21.13
C PRO A 189 -3.87 -3.26 21.38
N GLU A 190 -3.95 -3.69 22.65
CA GLU A 190 -4.22 -5.08 23.03
C GLU A 190 -5.60 -5.55 22.57
N THR A 191 -6.63 -4.68 22.58
CA THR A 191 -7.98 -5.04 22.12
C THR A 191 -8.00 -5.25 20.61
N VAL A 192 -7.22 -4.49 19.86
CA VAL A 192 -7.08 -4.66 18.41
C VAL A 192 -6.51 -6.03 18.05
N VAL A 193 -5.51 -6.50 18.79
CA VAL A 193 -4.88 -7.81 18.54
C VAL A 193 -5.88 -8.95 18.81
N LEU A 194 -6.53 -8.94 19.97
CA LEU A 194 -7.51 -9.99 20.32
C LEU A 194 -8.71 -10.03 19.36
N THR A 195 -9.24 -8.86 19.00
CA THR A 195 -10.32 -8.77 18.00
C THR A 195 -9.84 -9.25 16.63
N SER A 196 -8.62 -8.89 16.23
CA SER A 196 -8.02 -9.38 14.98
C SER A 196 -7.95 -10.90 14.95
N GLU A 197 -7.42 -11.54 15.99
CA GLU A 197 -7.31 -13.00 16.09
C GLU A 197 -8.69 -13.67 16.03
N THR A 198 -9.66 -13.11 16.75
CA THR A 198 -11.03 -13.63 16.80
C THR A 198 -11.68 -13.58 15.42
N ILE A 199 -11.58 -12.44 14.73
CA ILE A 199 -12.16 -12.28 13.39
C ILE A 199 -11.45 -13.19 12.39
N GLN A 200 -10.12 -13.22 12.39
CA GLN A 200 -9.37 -14.09 11.47
C GLN A 200 -9.75 -15.57 11.64
N LYS A 201 -9.96 -16.01 12.88
CA LYS A 201 -10.44 -17.37 13.16
C LYS A 201 -11.80 -17.66 12.53
N LEU A 202 -12.75 -16.71 12.59
CA LEU A 202 -14.06 -16.86 11.94
C LEU A 202 -13.93 -17.12 10.42
N PHE A 203 -13.05 -16.38 9.75
CA PHE A 203 -12.77 -16.58 8.32
C PHE A 203 -12.18 -17.96 8.03
N LEU A 204 -11.29 -18.47 8.90
CA LEU A 204 -10.66 -19.78 8.71
C LEU A 204 -11.63 -20.93 8.95
N GLU A 205 -12.56 -20.80 9.89
CA GLU A 205 -13.59 -21.80 10.22
C GLU A 205 -14.79 -21.77 9.26
N ALA A 206 -15.03 -20.64 8.59
CA ALA A 206 -16.07 -20.48 7.59
C ALA A 206 -15.90 -21.43 6.39
N LYS A 207 -17.04 -21.78 5.77
CA LYS A 207 -17.11 -22.64 4.60
C LYS A 207 -17.18 -21.80 3.33
N VAL A 208 -16.42 -22.19 2.32
CA VAL A 208 -16.58 -21.59 0.99
C VAL A 208 -17.91 -22.08 0.41
N PRO A 209 -18.79 -21.20 -0.09
CA PRO A 209 -20.06 -21.61 -0.70
C PRO A 209 -19.82 -22.51 -1.92
N ALA A 210 -20.68 -23.52 -2.12
CA ALA A 210 -20.50 -24.51 -3.19
C ALA A 210 -20.34 -23.87 -4.59
N ASP A 211 -21.18 -22.90 -4.93
CA ASP A 211 -21.11 -22.20 -6.22
C ASP A 211 -19.79 -21.42 -6.42
N VAL A 212 -19.21 -20.90 -5.33
CA VAL A 212 -17.91 -20.21 -5.36
C VAL A 212 -16.78 -21.23 -5.49
N GLU A 213 -16.90 -22.36 -4.77
CA GLU A 213 -15.96 -23.47 -4.83
C GLU A 213 -15.88 -24.07 -6.25
N GLU A 214 -17.03 -24.29 -6.87
CA GLU A 214 -17.18 -24.77 -8.25
C GLU A 214 -16.55 -23.79 -9.24
N ALA A 215 -16.91 -22.50 -9.18
CA ALA A 215 -16.36 -21.48 -10.08
C ALA A 215 -14.81 -21.35 -9.97
N ILE A 216 -14.25 -21.44 -8.76
CA ILE A 216 -12.80 -21.43 -8.55
C ILE A 216 -12.16 -22.70 -9.12
N SER A 217 -12.78 -23.85 -8.91
CA SER A 217 -12.29 -25.14 -9.40
C SER A 217 -12.27 -25.20 -10.93
N GLU A 218 -13.36 -24.80 -11.57
CA GLU A 218 -13.45 -24.73 -13.03
C GLU A 218 -12.40 -23.79 -13.63
N ALA A 219 -12.21 -22.61 -13.04
CA ALA A 219 -11.21 -21.66 -13.51
C ALA A 219 -9.78 -22.20 -13.35
N TYR A 220 -9.50 -22.90 -12.23
CA TYR A 220 -8.23 -23.57 -12.02
C TYR A 220 -8.01 -24.70 -13.03
N GLU A 221 -9.02 -25.53 -13.32
CA GLU A 221 -8.93 -26.59 -14.31
C GLU A 221 -8.66 -26.03 -15.72
N GLN A 222 -9.35 -24.95 -16.10
CA GLN A 222 -9.10 -24.26 -17.36
C GLN A 222 -7.68 -23.69 -17.45
N LEU A 223 -7.17 -23.10 -16.36
CA LEU A 223 -5.79 -22.62 -16.29
C LEU A 223 -4.80 -23.78 -16.42
N SER A 224 -5.03 -24.88 -15.70
CA SER A 224 -4.18 -26.08 -15.73
C SER A 224 -4.16 -26.73 -17.12
N ALA A 225 -5.27 -26.71 -17.86
CA ALA A 225 -5.36 -27.26 -19.20
C ALA A 225 -4.60 -26.42 -20.25
N LYS A 226 -4.48 -25.11 -20.03
CA LYS A 226 -3.75 -24.18 -20.92
C LYS A 226 -2.24 -24.16 -20.68
N SER A 227 -1.76 -24.53 -19.47
CA SER A 227 -0.34 -24.52 -19.18
C SER A 227 0.39 -25.51 -20.09
N LEU A 228 1.28 -24.98 -20.94
CA LEU A 228 2.06 -25.68 -21.97
C LEU A 228 2.90 -26.87 -21.44
N SER A 229 3.02 -27.00 -20.12
CA SER A 229 3.88 -27.98 -19.48
C SER A 229 3.16 -29.23 -18.96
N GLY A 230 1.85 -29.38 -19.20
CA GLY A 230 1.11 -30.62 -18.87
C GLY A 230 1.26 -31.03 -17.40
N ARG A 231 1.50 -30.05 -16.52
CA ARG A 231 1.85 -30.30 -15.12
C ARG A 231 0.61 -30.76 -14.39
N GLU A 232 0.50 -32.06 -14.16
CA GLU A 232 -0.33 -32.59 -13.07
C GLU A 232 0.04 -31.81 -11.79
N ASN A 233 -0.91 -31.03 -11.26
CA ASN A 233 -0.72 -30.09 -10.14
C ASN A 233 0.04 -28.80 -10.49
N LEU A 234 -0.50 -28.01 -11.42
CA LEU A 234 -0.11 -26.61 -11.58
C LEU A 234 -0.19 -25.88 -10.23
N LYS A 235 0.87 -25.15 -9.88
CA LYS A 235 0.87 -24.31 -8.68
C LYS A 235 0.60 -22.87 -9.07
N ILE A 236 -0.11 -22.16 -8.20
CA ILE A 236 -0.49 -20.78 -8.43
C ILE A 236 0.07 -19.85 -7.35
N ALA A 237 0.27 -18.59 -7.71
CA ALA A 237 0.45 -17.49 -6.78
C ALA A 237 -0.93 -16.89 -6.48
N MET A 238 -1.31 -16.85 -5.21
CA MET A 238 -2.55 -16.23 -4.74
C MET A 238 -2.22 -14.91 -4.03
N ARG A 239 -2.66 -13.78 -4.58
CA ARG A 239 -2.35 -12.44 -4.04
C ARG A 239 -3.63 -11.69 -3.70
N SER A 240 -3.65 -11.03 -2.57
CA SER A 240 -4.69 -10.05 -2.22
C SER A 240 -4.72 -8.92 -3.25
N SER A 241 -5.93 -8.52 -3.63
CA SER A 241 -6.24 -7.37 -4.49
C SER A 241 -7.43 -6.65 -3.86
N ALA A 242 -7.21 -5.97 -2.74
CA ALA A 242 -8.28 -5.23 -2.07
C ALA A 242 -8.54 -3.91 -2.81
N ILE A 243 -9.79 -3.41 -2.78
CA ILE A 243 -10.07 -2.07 -3.32
C ILE A 243 -9.35 -1.04 -2.45
N GLY A 244 -8.63 -0.13 -3.10
CA GLY A 244 -7.88 0.94 -2.42
C GLY A 244 -6.51 0.51 -1.87
N GLU A 245 -6.11 -0.76 -2.02
CA GLU A 245 -4.79 -1.25 -1.57
C GLU A 245 -3.62 -0.47 -2.21
N ASP A 246 -3.79 -0.05 -3.46
CA ASP A 246 -2.78 0.69 -4.22
C ASP A 246 -2.88 2.23 -4.04
N SER A 247 -3.85 2.71 -3.24
CA SER A 247 -4.21 4.14 -3.18
C SER A 247 -3.61 4.96 -2.04
N GLU A 248 -2.88 4.36 -1.09
CA GLU A 248 -2.09 5.12 -0.09
C GLU A 248 -0.77 4.40 0.25
N LEU A 249 0.28 5.17 0.57
CA LEU A 249 1.60 4.72 1.06
C LEU A 249 1.53 3.74 2.26
N SER A 250 0.39 3.68 2.94
CA SER A 250 0.15 2.90 4.15
C SER A 250 -0.26 1.44 3.90
N PHE A 251 -0.91 1.12 2.77
CA PHE A 251 -1.50 -0.21 2.51
C PHE A 251 -0.55 -1.23 1.90
N ALA A 252 0.55 -0.76 1.29
CA ALA A 252 1.48 -1.63 0.60
C ALA A 252 2.08 -2.69 1.56
N GLY A 253 1.89 -3.97 1.21
CA GLY A 253 2.39 -5.12 1.98
C GLY A 253 1.62 -5.42 3.27
N GLN A 254 0.37 -4.95 3.43
CA GLN A 254 -0.45 -5.30 4.61
C GLN A 254 -1.16 -6.65 4.49
N TYR A 255 -1.57 -7.02 3.27
CA TYR A 255 -2.38 -8.19 3.03
C TYR A 255 -1.54 -9.38 2.54
N VAL A 256 -2.06 -10.58 2.75
CA VAL A 256 -1.32 -11.80 2.52
C VAL A 256 -1.19 -12.06 1.01
N SER A 257 0.02 -12.43 0.59
CA SER A 257 0.29 -13.06 -0.71
C SER A 257 0.93 -14.41 -0.44
N VAL A 258 0.39 -15.47 -1.02
CA VAL A 258 0.87 -16.84 -0.86
C VAL A 258 1.36 -17.33 -2.22
N LEU A 259 2.62 -17.73 -2.28
CA LEU A 259 3.24 -18.23 -3.50
C LEU A 259 3.27 -19.76 -3.48
N ASN A 260 3.40 -20.35 -4.68
CA ASN A 260 3.61 -21.80 -4.86
C ASN A 260 2.46 -22.68 -4.33
N VAL A 261 1.22 -22.20 -4.38
CA VAL A 261 0.04 -22.87 -3.81
C VAL A 261 -0.38 -24.05 -4.69
N PRO A 262 -0.42 -25.29 -4.15
CA PRO A 262 -0.94 -26.46 -4.87
C PRO A 262 -2.49 -26.49 -4.83
N PRO A 263 -3.13 -27.22 -5.76
CA PRO A 263 -4.60 -27.26 -5.87
C PRO A 263 -5.32 -27.60 -4.56
N GLN A 264 -4.78 -28.55 -3.78
CA GLN A 264 -5.39 -28.99 -2.52
C GLN A 264 -5.41 -27.92 -1.43
N ARG A 265 -4.66 -26.82 -1.60
CA ARG A 265 -4.59 -25.71 -0.63
C ARG A 265 -5.33 -24.45 -1.07
N ILE A 266 -5.86 -24.38 -2.30
CA ILE A 266 -6.47 -23.16 -2.86
C ILE A 266 -7.51 -22.55 -1.92
N PHE A 267 -8.49 -23.33 -1.44
CA PHE A 267 -9.55 -22.81 -0.57
C PHE A 267 -9.06 -22.38 0.80
N MET A 268 -8.04 -23.07 1.33
CA MET A 268 -7.45 -22.72 2.62
C MET A 268 -6.66 -21.42 2.53
N GLU A 269 -5.87 -21.24 1.46
CA GLU A 269 -5.15 -19.98 1.21
C GLU A 269 -6.08 -18.84 0.81
N TYR A 270 -7.18 -19.11 0.08
CA TYR A 270 -8.25 -18.14 -0.19
C TYR A 270 -8.79 -17.56 1.12
N LYS A 271 -9.20 -18.41 2.07
CA LYS A 271 -9.71 -17.97 3.38
C LYS A 271 -8.69 -17.16 4.17
N LYS A 272 -7.40 -17.55 4.16
CA LYS A 272 -6.33 -16.77 4.79
C LYS A 272 -6.16 -15.38 4.16
N ILE A 273 -6.26 -15.28 2.84
CA ILE A 273 -6.16 -14.00 2.14
C ILE A 273 -7.35 -13.11 2.51
N LEU A 274 -8.57 -13.65 2.56
CA LEU A 274 -9.74 -12.90 3.03
C LEU A 274 -9.57 -12.44 4.48
N ALA A 275 -9.12 -13.33 5.37
CA ALA A 275 -8.85 -13.03 6.77
C ALA A 275 -7.82 -11.92 6.95
N SER A 276 -6.88 -11.77 6.01
CA SER A 276 -5.84 -10.74 6.08
C SER A 276 -6.39 -9.30 6.06
N LEU A 277 -7.63 -9.11 5.60
CA LEU A 277 -8.34 -7.85 5.79
C LEU A 277 -8.40 -7.43 7.25
N PHE A 278 -8.37 -8.35 8.20
CA PHE A 278 -8.56 -8.08 9.62
C PHE A 278 -7.28 -8.28 10.43
N THR A 279 -6.09 -8.13 9.83
CA THR A 279 -4.84 -8.07 10.59
C THR A 279 -4.82 -6.88 11.57
N PRO A 280 -4.05 -6.92 12.67
CA PRO A 280 -4.02 -5.82 13.63
C PRO A 280 -3.63 -4.49 12.98
N ARG A 281 -2.72 -4.54 11.99
CA ARG A 281 -2.29 -3.38 11.21
C ARG A 281 -3.42 -2.82 10.34
N ALA A 282 -4.13 -3.69 9.62
CA ALA A 282 -5.25 -3.27 8.77
C ALA A 282 -6.39 -2.66 9.59
N ILE A 283 -6.74 -3.26 10.73
CA ILE A 283 -7.75 -2.73 11.65
C ILE A 283 -7.32 -1.36 12.21
N SER A 284 -6.11 -1.27 12.77
CA SER A 284 -5.59 -0.03 13.37
C SER A 284 -5.59 1.12 12.38
N TYR A 285 -5.14 0.85 11.15
CA TYR A 285 -5.10 1.85 10.09
C TYR A 285 -6.51 2.33 9.73
N ARG A 286 -7.48 1.42 9.54
CA ARG A 286 -8.86 1.81 9.18
C ARG A 286 -9.53 2.62 10.27
N LEU A 287 -9.33 2.25 11.54
CA LEU A 287 -9.82 3.04 12.66
C LEU A 287 -9.21 4.45 12.68
N HIS A 288 -7.93 4.59 12.35
CA HIS A 288 -7.27 5.89 12.25
C HIS A 288 -7.78 6.73 11.08
N MET A 289 -8.12 6.10 9.95
CA MET A 289 -8.67 6.78 8.77
C MET A 289 -10.19 6.99 8.81
N GLY A 290 -10.88 6.41 9.80
CA GLY A 290 -12.35 6.45 9.88
C GLY A 290 -13.04 5.70 8.74
N ILE A 291 -12.39 4.68 8.19
CA ILE A 291 -12.95 3.86 7.10
C ILE A 291 -13.87 2.80 7.70
N PRO A 292 -15.16 2.76 7.33
CA PRO A 292 -16.08 1.70 7.77
C PRO A 292 -15.59 0.32 7.33
N PHE A 293 -15.81 -0.70 8.16
CA PHE A 293 -15.39 -2.06 7.85
C PHE A 293 -16.26 -2.69 6.75
N GLU A 294 -17.50 -2.21 6.64
CA GLU A 294 -18.48 -2.65 5.65
C GLU A 294 -18.10 -2.26 4.21
N ASP A 295 -17.25 -1.26 4.04
CA ASP A 295 -16.80 -0.79 2.72
C ASP A 295 -15.58 -1.58 2.20
N VAL A 296 -15.07 -2.54 2.98
CA VAL A 296 -13.86 -3.28 2.66
C VAL A 296 -14.21 -4.58 1.96
N VAL A 297 -13.85 -4.66 0.69
CA VAL A 297 -14.00 -5.87 -0.13
C VAL A 297 -12.64 -6.36 -0.61
N MET A 298 -12.51 -7.69 -0.71
CA MET A 298 -11.30 -8.35 -1.18
C MET A 298 -11.59 -9.08 -2.48
N SER A 299 -10.71 -8.90 -3.46
CA SER A 299 -10.54 -9.81 -4.59
C SER A 299 -9.21 -10.55 -4.44
N VAL A 300 -9.08 -11.71 -5.05
CA VAL A 300 -7.85 -12.52 -5.00
C VAL A 300 -7.35 -12.79 -6.42
N ALA A 301 -6.13 -12.39 -6.70
CA ALA A 301 -5.41 -12.72 -7.93
C ALA A 301 -4.90 -14.17 -7.85
N CYS A 302 -5.26 -15.02 -8.81
CA CYS A 302 -4.78 -16.39 -8.93
C CYS A 302 -4.01 -16.53 -10.24
N LEU A 303 -2.67 -16.47 -10.16
CA LEU A 303 -1.76 -16.46 -11.31
C LEU A 303 -0.96 -17.75 -11.36
N GLU A 304 -0.61 -18.23 -12.55
CA GLU A 304 0.36 -19.31 -12.71
C GLU A 304 1.67 -18.95 -11.99
N MET A 305 2.18 -19.89 -11.18
CA MET A 305 3.42 -19.67 -10.44
C MET A 305 4.62 -19.76 -11.38
N ILE A 306 5.30 -18.63 -11.59
CA ILE A 306 6.54 -18.56 -12.35
C ILE A 306 7.70 -19.07 -11.49
N PRO A 307 8.41 -20.16 -11.87
CA PRO A 307 9.60 -20.63 -11.16
C PRO A 307 10.80 -19.72 -11.47
N ALA A 308 10.78 -18.49 -10.96
CA ALA A 308 11.70 -17.45 -11.38
C ALA A 308 13.16 -17.86 -11.17
N LYS A 309 13.95 -17.79 -12.25
CA LYS A 309 15.42 -17.86 -12.20
C LYS A 309 15.98 -16.52 -11.69
N VAL A 310 15.39 -15.43 -12.16
CA VAL A 310 15.71 -14.06 -11.79
C VAL A 310 14.42 -13.31 -11.63
N SER A 311 14.33 -12.42 -10.66
CA SER A 311 13.19 -11.54 -10.49
C SER A 311 13.62 -10.22 -9.88
N GLY A 312 12.72 -9.25 -9.88
CA GLY A 312 13.09 -7.92 -9.45
C GLY A 312 11.98 -6.90 -9.52
N VAL A 313 12.41 -5.65 -9.37
CA VAL A 313 11.56 -4.46 -9.41
C VAL A 313 12.16 -3.47 -10.40
N ILE A 314 11.31 -2.81 -11.19
CA ILE A 314 11.68 -1.68 -12.05
C ILE A 314 11.00 -0.44 -11.52
N TYR A 315 11.77 0.65 -11.42
CA TYR A 315 11.25 1.99 -11.31
C TYR A 315 11.46 2.68 -12.65
N SER A 316 10.37 3.01 -13.32
CA SER A 316 10.41 3.71 -14.61
C SER A 316 11.06 5.09 -14.51
N ARG A 317 11.13 5.70 -13.32
CA ARG A 317 11.94 6.90 -13.04
C ARG A 317 12.72 6.71 -11.76
N HIS A 318 13.80 7.46 -11.60
CA HIS A 318 14.50 7.49 -10.34
C HIS A 318 13.56 8.06 -9.24
N PRO A 319 13.28 7.31 -8.16
CA PRO A 319 12.25 7.70 -7.18
C PRO A 319 12.63 8.91 -6.31
N PHE A 320 13.92 9.18 -6.10
CA PHE A 320 14.39 10.36 -5.34
C PHE A 320 14.86 11.53 -6.22
N ASN A 321 15.43 11.23 -7.37
CA ASN A 321 15.98 12.23 -8.27
C ASN A 321 15.02 12.42 -9.44
N VAL A 322 13.98 13.24 -9.24
CA VAL A 322 12.96 13.50 -10.26
C VAL A 322 13.54 14.09 -11.56
N LEU A 323 14.73 14.71 -11.48
CA LEU A 323 15.47 15.23 -12.65
C LEU A 323 16.18 14.13 -13.44
N GLU A 324 16.38 12.96 -12.86
CA GLU A 324 17.04 11.84 -13.50
C GLU A 324 16.01 10.97 -14.22
N ASN A 325 15.97 11.14 -15.55
CA ASN A 325 15.03 10.47 -16.41
C ASN A 325 15.58 9.13 -16.91
N THR A 326 15.92 8.24 -15.99
CA THR A 326 16.44 6.89 -16.26
C THR A 326 15.52 5.82 -15.68
N VAL A 327 15.56 4.62 -16.25
CA VAL A 327 14.89 3.44 -15.69
C VAL A 327 15.85 2.77 -14.72
N ILE A 328 15.40 2.51 -13.50
CA ILE A 328 16.17 1.80 -12.47
C ILE A 328 15.64 0.38 -12.37
N ILE A 329 16.51 -0.61 -12.58
CA ILE A 329 16.17 -2.04 -12.54
C ILE A 329 16.94 -2.67 -11.39
N ASN A 330 16.23 -3.30 -10.46
CA ASN A 330 16.83 -4.09 -9.39
C ASN A 330 16.54 -5.58 -9.62
N ALA A 331 17.52 -6.44 -9.41
CA ALA A 331 17.39 -7.88 -9.66
C ALA A 331 18.09 -8.77 -8.62
N VAL A 332 17.47 -9.91 -8.31
CA VAL A 332 18.07 -11.00 -7.51
C VAL A 332 17.87 -12.34 -8.18
N TRP A 333 18.65 -13.34 -7.74
CA TRP A 333 18.42 -14.74 -8.07
C TRP A 333 17.16 -15.27 -7.37
N GLY A 334 16.38 -16.08 -8.07
CA GLY A 334 15.16 -16.69 -7.53
C GLY A 334 13.94 -15.77 -7.55
N LEU A 335 13.03 -15.99 -6.59
CA LEU A 335 11.75 -15.29 -6.43
C LEU A 335 11.89 -13.87 -5.86
N GLY A 336 10.95 -13.01 -6.23
CA GLY A 336 11.00 -11.56 -6.00
C GLY A 336 10.80 -11.03 -4.58
N PRO A 337 10.15 -11.73 -3.62
CA PRO A 337 9.90 -11.18 -2.29
C PRO A 337 11.14 -10.61 -1.61
N TYR A 338 12.31 -11.23 -1.78
CA TYR A 338 13.56 -10.76 -1.16
C TYR A 338 14.06 -9.41 -1.68
N VAL A 339 13.67 -8.99 -2.90
CA VAL A 339 13.92 -7.64 -3.41
C VAL A 339 12.93 -6.66 -2.79
N VAL A 340 11.66 -7.04 -2.76
CA VAL A 340 10.54 -6.20 -2.33
C VAL A 340 10.62 -5.87 -0.84
N ASP A 341 10.99 -6.86 -0.03
CA ASP A 341 11.16 -6.77 1.42
C ASP A 341 12.54 -6.19 1.79
N GLY A 342 13.49 -6.19 0.86
CA GLY A 342 14.86 -5.73 1.08
C GLY A 342 15.71 -6.69 1.92
N THR A 343 15.33 -7.96 1.99
CA THR A 343 16.10 -9.03 2.66
C THR A 343 17.48 -9.21 2.03
N ILE A 344 17.56 -9.09 0.70
CA ILE A 344 18.79 -9.20 -0.08
C ILE A 344 19.09 -7.87 -0.75
N THR A 345 20.36 -7.46 -0.74
CA THR A 345 20.82 -6.31 -1.54
C THR A 345 20.86 -6.73 -3.02
N PRO A 346 20.01 -6.16 -3.88
CA PRO A 346 19.92 -6.58 -5.28
C PRO A 346 21.09 -6.04 -6.11
N ASP A 347 21.27 -6.59 -7.30
CA ASP A 347 21.96 -5.85 -8.35
C ASP A 347 21.11 -4.64 -8.73
N SER A 348 21.75 -3.51 -9.04
CA SER A 348 21.06 -2.29 -9.46
C SER A 348 21.64 -1.78 -10.77
N TYR A 349 20.77 -1.51 -11.74
CA TYR A 349 21.11 -1.07 -13.07
C TYR A 349 20.35 0.22 -13.39
N SER A 350 21.02 1.19 -14.00
CA SER A 350 20.39 2.38 -14.59
C SER A 350 20.45 2.29 -16.10
N VAL A 351 19.29 2.40 -16.75
CA VAL A 351 19.15 2.24 -18.21
C VAL A 351 18.50 3.50 -18.79
N SER A 352 18.94 3.92 -19.98
CA SER A 352 18.35 5.07 -20.66
C SER A 352 16.92 4.76 -21.16
N LYS A 353 16.13 5.82 -21.39
CA LYS A 353 14.74 5.73 -21.89
C LYS A 353 14.60 5.90 -23.39
N ASP A 354 15.72 5.95 -24.10
CA ASP A 354 15.71 6.18 -25.54
C ASP A 354 15.04 5.01 -26.27
N SER A 355 14.64 5.22 -27.53
CA SER A 355 14.05 4.15 -28.35
C SER A 355 14.94 2.91 -28.47
N GLN A 356 16.25 3.07 -28.28
CA GLN A 356 17.20 2.00 -28.04
C GLN A 356 17.84 2.19 -26.66
N PRO A 357 17.29 1.56 -25.61
CA PRO A 357 17.83 1.70 -24.27
C PRO A 357 19.28 1.23 -24.19
N VAL A 358 20.12 1.98 -23.47
CA VAL A 358 21.51 1.60 -23.18
C VAL A 358 21.75 1.55 -21.67
N LEU A 359 22.58 0.60 -21.24
CA LEU A 359 23.04 0.52 -19.85
C LEU A 359 23.95 1.70 -19.54
N LEU A 360 23.57 2.51 -18.55
CA LEU A 360 24.32 3.69 -18.12
C LEU A 360 25.26 3.33 -16.96
N THR A 361 24.74 2.67 -15.94
CA THR A 361 25.50 2.25 -14.75
C THR A 361 25.00 0.90 -14.23
N SER A 362 25.90 0.14 -13.61
CA SER A 362 25.57 -1.12 -12.93
C SER A 362 26.32 -1.23 -11.61
N LYS A 363 25.62 -1.60 -10.55
CA LYS A 363 26.17 -1.97 -9.23
C LYS A 363 25.80 -3.43 -8.97
N ILE A 364 26.80 -4.31 -9.02
CA ILE A 364 26.60 -5.74 -8.75
C ILE A 364 26.83 -6.00 -7.27
N SER A 365 25.85 -6.63 -6.63
CA SER A 365 25.87 -6.94 -5.20
C SER A 365 26.20 -8.41 -5.00
N GLU A 366 26.82 -8.73 -3.86
CA GLU A 366 27.06 -10.11 -3.47
C GLU A 366 25.74 -10.78 -3.04
N LYS A 367 25.27 -11.76 -3.82
CA LYS A 367 23.98 -12.45 -3.60
C LYS A 367 24.22 -13.90 -3.21
N ARG A 368 24.28 -14.16 -1.90
CA ARG A 368 24.56 -15.50 -1.33
C ARG A 368 23.34 -16.40 -1.19
N LEU A 369 22.16 -15.81 -1.17
CA LEU A 369 20.89 -16.50 -0.93
C LEU A 369 19.94 -16.27 -2.10
N ARG A 370 19.08 -17.25 -2.36
CA ARG A 370 17.93 -17.11 -3.26
C ARG A 370 16.71 -17.79 -2.66
N LEU A 371 15.54 -17.25 -2.97
CA LEU A 371 14.26 -17.86 -2.63
C LEU A 371 13.77 -18.69 -3.82
N THR A 372 13.45 -19.96 -3.62
CA THR A 372 12.98 -20.88 -4.65
C THR A 372 11.66 -21.54 -4.26
N ILE A 373 11.05 -22.22 -5.23
CA ILE A 373 9.85 -23.02 -5.01
C ILE A 373 10.21 -24.44 -4.57
N ARG A 374 9.46 -24.99 -3.61
CA ARG A 374 9.55 -26.41 -3.23
C ARG A 374 8.49 -27.25 -3.94
N PRO A 375 8.75 -28.56 -4.13
CA PRO A 375 7.75 -29.51 -4.64
C PRO A 375 6.47 -29.62 -3.80
N ASP A 376 6.55 -29.48 -2.48
CA ASP A 376 5.40 -29.54 -1.55
C ASP A 376 4.53 -28.27 -1.50
N GLY A 377 4.88 -27.28 -2.32
CA GLY A 377 4.15 -26.02 -2.44
C GLY A 377 4.53 -24.96 -1.40
N TYR A 378 5.62 -25.15 -0.68
CA TYR A 378 6.21 -24.10 0.16
C TYR A 378 7.36 -23.41 -0.56
N LEU A 379 7.91 -22.36 0.04
CA LEU A 379 9.13 -21.72 -0.45
C LEU A 379 10.34 -22.28 0.30
N MET A 380 11.51 -22.18 -0.30
CA MET A 380 12.77 -22.55 0.33
C MET A 380 13.81 -21.47 0.09
N GLU A 381 14.58 -21.17 1.12
CA GLU A 381 15.82 -20.44 0.97
C GLU A 381 16.95 -21.41 0.61
N GLU A 382 17.68 -21.09 -0.44
CA GLU A 382 18.82 -21.84 -0.91
C GLU A 382 20.07 -20.96 -0.94
N GLN A 383 21.21 -21.55 -0.62
CA GLN A 383 22.51 -20.92 -0.88
C GLN A 383 22.75 -20.90 -2.39
N VAL A 384 23.11 -19.73 -2.89
CA VAL A 384 23.56 -19.54 -4.27
C VAL A 384 24.97 -20.10 -4.40
N GLU A 385 25.26 -20.71 -5.54
CA GLU A 385 26.58 -21.23 -5.88
C GLU A 385 27.64 -20.10 -5.81
N PRO A 386 28.83 -20.31 -5.19
CA PRO A 386 29.83 -19.25 -4.99
C PRO A 386 30.22 -18.48 -6.27
N GLU A 387 30.21 -19.16 -7.42
CA GLU A 387 30.54 -18.59 -8.72
C GLU A 387 29.49 -17.57 -9.21
N LEU A 388 28.27 -17.61 -8.66
CA LEU A 388 27.16 -16.72 -9.02
C LEU A 388 27.00 -15.54 -8.05
N HIS A 389 27.69 -15.55 -6.90
CA HIS A 389 27.52 -14.52 -5.85
C HIS A 389 27.74 -13.11 -6.40
N ASN A 390 28.79 -12.92 -7.19
CA ASN A 390 29.19 -11.64 -7.77
C ASN A 390 28.91 -11.55 -9.27
N ARG A 391 28.10 -12.46 -9.83
CA ARG A 391 27.68 -12.36 -11.23
C ARG A 391 26.45 -11.45 -11.36
N PRO A 392 26.34 -10.73 -12.49
CA PRO A 392 25.12 -9.99 -12.81
C PRO A 392 23.95 -10.96 -13.02
N CYS A 393 22.81 -10.64 -12.41
CA CYS A 393 21.55 -11.35 -12.60
C CYS A 393 21.04 -11.34 -14.05
N LEU A 394 21.34 -10.27 -14.79
CA LEU A 394 20.70 -9.96 -16.07
C LEU A 394 21.72 -9.77 -17.18
N SER A 395 21.34 -10.17 -18.40
CA SER A 395 22.05 -9.79 -19.62
C SER A 395 21.65 -8.38 -20.07
N GLU A 396 22.47 -7.76 -20.93
CA GLU A 396 22.14 -6.46 -21.52
C GLU A 396 20.82 -6.48 -22.30
N ASP A 397 20.53 -7.56 -23.04
CA ASP A 397 19.29 -7.67 -23.81
C ASP A 397 18.05 -7.78 -22.91
N GLN A 398 18.18 -8.44 -21.76
CA GLN A 398 17.12 -8.47 -20.75
C GLN A 398 16.91 -7.07 -20.14
N LEU A 399 17.99 -6.34 -19.82
CA LEU A 399 17.92 -4.96 -19.33
C LEU A 399 17.22 -4.03 -20.32
N LYS A 400 17.53 -4.15 -21.61
CA LYS A 400 16.87 -3.39 -22.68
C LYS A 400 15.38 -3.71 -22.75
N THR A 401 15.02 -4.99 -22.71
CA THR A 401 13.61 -5.42 -22.77
C THR A 401 12.82 -4.89 -21.58
N LEU A 402 13.37 -5.00 -20.36
CA LEU A 402 12.78 -4.46 -19.13
C LEU A 402 12.58 -2.94 -19.22
N ALA A 403 13.57 -2.20 -19.75
CA ALA A 403 13.47 -0.75 -19.95
C ALA A 403 12.37 -0.38 -20.97
N VAL A 404 12.26 -1.13 -22.07
CA VAL A 404 11.16 -0.94 -23.04
C VAL A 404 9.80 -1.15 -22.39
N TYR A 405 9.64 -2.20 -21.57
CA TYR A 405 8.39 -2.46 -20.85
C TYR A 405 8.08 -1.34 -19.85
N ALA A 406 9.08 -0.86 -19.10
CA ALA A 406 8.90 0.25 -18.17
C ALA A 406 8.41 1.53 -18.87
N VAL A 407 9.00 1.87 -20.03
CA VAL A 407 8.60 3.04 -20.82
C VAL A 407 7.20 2.87 -21.42
N LYS A 408 6.87 1.67 -21.94
CA LYS A 408 5.51 1.37 -22.42
C LYS A 408 4.47 1.55 -21.31
N LEU A 409 4.74 1.03 -20.13
CA LEU A 409 3.85 1.14 -18.97
C LEU A 409 3.72 2.58 -18.49
N GLU A 410 4.84 3.32 -18.36
CA GLU A 410 4.82 4.75 -18.02
C GLU A 410 3.99 5.58 -19.03
N ASN A 411 4.14 5.29 -20.32
CA ASN A 411 3.37 5.94 -21.37
C ASN A 411 1.89 5.54 -21.34
N HIS A 412 1.55 4.29 -21.02
CA HIS A 412 0.16 3.85 -20.97
C HIS A 412 -0.58 4.47 -19.78
N PHE A 413 0.01 4.37 -18.59
CA PHE A 413 -0.57 4.91 -17.35
C PHE A 413 -0.33 6.42 -17.19
N GLN A 414 0.42 7.06 -18.09
CA GLN A 414 0.70 8.50 -18.09
C GLN A 414 1.36 9.00 -16.78
N CYS A 415 1.97 8.10 -16.01
CA CYS A 415 2.70 8.42 -14.79
C CYS A 415 3.83 7.40 -14.56
N PRO A 416 4.90 7.77 -13.82
CA PRO A 416 5.95 6.83 -13.48
C PRO A 416 5.38 5.63 -12.73
N GLN A 417 5.90 4.46 -13.05
CA GLN A 417 5.50 3.15 -12.52
C GLN A 417 6.59 2.51 -11.65
N ASP A 418 6.12 1.76 -10.65
CA ASP A 418 6.79 0.72 -9.86
C ASP A 418 6.27 -0.65 -10.32
N ILE A 419 7.17 -1.50 -10.83
CA ILE A 419 6.81 -2.70 -11.60
C ILE A 419 7.56 -3.90 -11.03
N GLU A 420 6.84 -4.96 -10.66
CA GLU A 420 7.43 -6.25 -10.29
C GLU A 420 7.49 -7.17 -11.50
N TRP A 421 8.58 -7.92 -11.66
CA TRP A 421 8.79 -8.81 -12.80
C TRP A 421 9.56 -10.08 -12.43
N ALA A 422 9.44 -11.10 -13.27
CA ALA A 422 10.20 -12.33 -13.15
C ALA A 422 10.61 -12.88 -14.53
N ILE A 423 11.76 -13.54 -14.57
CA ILE A 423 12.27 -14.30 -15.70
C ILE A 423 12.32 -15.77 -15.31
N ASP A 424 11.66 -16.61 -16.09
CA ASP A 424 11.66 -18.06 -15.89
C ASP A 424 13.01 -18.70 -16.33
N PRO A 425 13.23 -20.01 -16.10
CA PRO A 425 14.45 -20.68 -16.51
C PRO A 425 14.64 -20.76 -18.04
N GLY A 426 13.56 -20.62 -18.81
CA GLY A 426 13.56 -20.56 -20.27
C GLY A 426 13.94 -19.18 -20.83
N GLY A 427 14.03 -18.15 -19.97
CA GLY A 427 14.33 -16.79 -20.37
C GLY A 427 13.11 -15.94 -20.71
N ASN A 428 11.89 -16.45 -20.50
CA ASN A 428 10.66 -15.71 -20.71
C ASN A 428 10.46 -14.69 -19.58
N LEU A 429 10.19 -13.44 -19.96
CA LEU A 429 9.98 -12.32 -19.03
C LEU A 429 8.48 -12.08 -18.82
N PHE A 430 8.07 -11.96 -17.55
CA PHE A 430 6.70 -11.69 -17.15
C PHE A 430 6.64 -10.48 -16.20
N ILE A 431 5.63 -9.63 -16.39
CA ILE A 431 5.24 -8.60 -15.42
C ILE A 431 4.29 -9.24 -14.40
N LEU A 432 4.58 -9.07 -13.12
CA LEU A 432 3.83 -9.63 -12.00
C LEU A 432 2.93 -8.60 -11.32
N GLN A 433 3.27 -7.32 -11.44
CA GLN A 433 2.52 -6.19 -10.91
C GLN A 433 3.00 -4.90 -11.58
N ALA A 434 2.10 -3.94 -11.77
CA ALA A 434 2.43 -2.56 -12.11
C ALA A 434 1.57 -1.62 -11.28
N ARG A 435 2.17 -0.59 -10.70
CA ARG A 435 1.46 0.44 -9.94
C ARG A 435 2.13 1.82 -10.09
N PRO A 436 1.39 2.91 -9.91
CA PRO A 436 1.94 4.27 -9.90
C PRO A 436 3.05 4.45 -8.86
N LEU A 437 4.18 4.99 -9.30
CA LEU A 437 5.29 5.43 -8.47
C LEU A 437 5.01 6.85 -7.96
N ARG A 438 4.65 6.98 -6.68
CA ARG A 438 4.41 8.28 -6.05
C ARG A 438 5.73 8.94 -5.64
N PHE A 439 5.93 10.18 -6.07
CA PHE A 439 7.00 11.04 -5.59
C PHE A 439 6.51 11.77 -4.34
N GLU A 440 7.19 11.61 -3.21
CA GLU A 440 6.91 12.45 -2.07
C GLU A 440 7.47 13.84 -2.32
N GLY A 441 6.57 14.74 -2.70
CA GLY A 441 6.80 16.17 -2.81
C GLY A 441 7.09 16.79 -1.44
N LYS A 442 8.34 16.65 -0.99
CA LYS A 442 9.03 17.75 -0.31
C LYS A 442 10.21 18.13 -1.18
N SER A 443 9.92 18.88 -2.24
CA SER A 443 10.88 19.84 -2.77
C SER A 443 11.12 20.92 -1.72
N SER A 444 11.82 20.56 -0.63
CA SER A 444 12.64 21.54 0.05
C SER A 444 13.69 21.96 -0.99
N PRO A 445 13.86 23.26 -1.27
CA PRO A 445 14.93 23.69 -2.15
C PRO A 445 16.21 23.07 -1.63
N ARG A 446 16.96 22.42 -2.53
CA ARG A 446 18.29 21.89 -2.27
C ARG A 446 19.06 22.88 -1.39
N GLY A 447 19.17 22.56 -0.11
CA GLY A 447 20.37 22.90 0.62
C GLY A 447 21.44 22.03 0.00
N GLU A 448 22.37 22.66 -0.71
CA GLU A 448 23.62 22.03 -1.12
C GLU A 448 24.17 21.16 0.02
N GLY A 449 24.77 20.03 -0.35
CA GLY A 449 25.27 18.99 0.55
C GLY A 449 26.07 19.50 1.75
N GLY A 450 25.37 19.86 2.82
CA GLY A 450 25.92 19.91 4.15
C GLY A 450 26.11 18.47 4.59
N ARG A 451 27.28 17.88 4.32
CA ARG A 451 27.73 16.70 5.07
C ARG A 451 27.48 17.00 6.54
N THR A 452 26.66 16.18 7.20
CA THR A 452 26.48 16.25 8.65
C THR A 452 27.86 16.27 9.28
N GLN A 453 28.19 17.35 9.97
CA GLN A 453 29.50 17.48 10.57
C GLN A 453 29.70 16.34 11.57
N ARG A 454 30.83 15.65 11.48
CA ARG A 454 31.18 14.60 12.44
C ARG A 454 31.22 15.22 13.83
N LEU A 455 30.48 14.63 14.76
CA LEU A 455 30.47 15.08 16.14
C LEU A 455 31.86 14.83 16.76
N PRO A 456 32.57 15.87 17.22
CA PRO A 456 33.86 15.70 17.88
C PRO A 456 33.71 14.83 19.13
N GLY A 457 34.66 13.92 19.35
CA GLY A 457 34.67 13.05 20.54
C GLY A 457 33.89 11.74 20.41
N TYR A 458 33.26 11.47 19.26
CA TYR A 458 32.60 10.18 19.00
C TYR A 458 33.35 9.38 17.93
N THR A 459 33.58 8.09 18.19
CA THR A 459 34.17 7.17 17.23
C THR A 459 33.18 6.84 16.13
N LEU A 460 33.58 7.01 14.87
CA LEU A 460 32.80 6.59 13.71
C LEU A 460 32.78 5.07 13.63
N LEU A 461 31.59 4.47 13.82
CA LEU A 461 31.42 3.02 13.74
C LEU A 461 31.19 2.53 12.31
N LEU A 462 30.45 3.29 11.50
CA LEU A 462 30.09 2.93 10.14
C LEU A 462 29.86 4.20 9.31
N GLU A 463 30.26 4.19 8.03
CA GLU A 463 30.04 5.25 7.05
C GLU A 463 29.75 4.62 5.69
N GLY A 464 29.00 5.32 4.83
CA GLY A 464 28.70 4.86 3.47
C GLY A 464 27.45 3.98 3.34
N GLY A 465 26.58 3.95 4.34
CA GLY A 465 25.24 3.36 4.20
C GLY A 465 24.35 4.16 3.25
N ASP A 466 23.41 3.49 2.60
CA ASP A 466 22.44 4.14 1.72
C ASP A 466 21.38 4.92 2.56
N ILE A 467 21.04 6.14 2.12
CA ILE A 467 20.16 7.04 2.88
C ILE A 467 18.70 6.87 2.43
N ALA A 468 17.92 6.10 3.20
CA ALA A 468 16.48 5.90 2.96
C ALA A 468 15.62 7.16 3.20
N CYS A 469 15.91 7.89 4.27
CA CYS A 469 15.24 9.13 4.66
C CYS A 469 16.30 10.09 5.24
N PRO A 470 16.43 11.32 4.73
CA PRO A 470 17.44 12.26 5.22
C PRO A 470 17.08 12.82 6.59
N GLY A 471 18.06 12.93 7.49
CA GLY A 471 17.86 13.50 8.81
C GLY A 471 18.96 13.11 9.80
N VAL A 472 18.86 13.62 11.03
CA VAL A 472 19.73 13.23 12.15
C VAL A 472 18.84 12.75 13.28
N GLY A 473 19.05 11.51 13.70
CA GLY A 473 18.41 10.92 14.87
C GLY A 473 19.44 10.50 15.91
N PHE A 474 19.08 10.63 17.19
CA PHE A 474 19.91 10.19 18.31
C PHE A 474 19.04 9.52 19.37
N GLY A 475 19.62 8.57 20.10
CA GLY A 475 18.94 7.81 21.13
C GLY A 475 19.70 6.55 21.49
N ARG A 476 19.18 5.79 22.45
CA ARG A 476 19.77 4.49 22.82
C ARG A 476 19.45 3.47 21.73
N ALA A 477 20.49 2.82 21.22
CA ALA A 477 20.35 1.74 20.23
C ALA A 477 19.63 0.53 20.85
N HIS A 478 18.60 0.04 20.16
CA HIS A 478 17.83 -1.14 20.52
C HIS A 478 17.79 -2.09 19.34
N LEU A 479 18.26 -3.32 19.56
CA LEU A 479 18.27 -4.37 18.57
C LEU A 479 16.90 -5.05 18.55
N VAL A 480 16.25 -5.07 17.39
CA VAL A 480 14.95 -5.71 17.19
C VAL A 480 15.15 -6.99 16.40
N ARG A 481 14.70 -8.11 16.98
CA ARG A 481 14.74 -9.45 16.38
C ARG A 481 13.38 -10.11 16.28
N SER A 482 12.42 -9.72 17.13
CA SER A 482 11.06 -10.27 17.14
C SER A 482 9.98 -9.18 17.30
N GLU A 483 8.72 -9.57 17.17
CA GLU A 483 7.57 -8.68 17.42
C GLU A 483 7.48 -8.24 18.89
N ASP A 484 7.94 -9.07 19.84
CA ASP A 484 7.97 -8.71 21.27
C ASP A 484 8.92 -7.52 21.54
N ASP A 485 10.03 -7.44 20.80
CA ASP A 485 10.96 -6.31 20.87
C ASP A 485 10.31 -5.02 20.36
N LEU A 486 9.36 -5.12 19.43
CA LEU A 486 8.61 -3.97 18.91
C LEU A 486 7.58 -3.47 19.91
N LEU A 487 6.85 -4.38 20.56
CA LEU A 487 5.85 -4.04 21.57
C LEU A 487 6.47 -3.33 22.77
N SER A 488 7.68 -3.76 23.18
CA SER A 488 8.44 -3.20 24.29
C SER A 488 9.38 -2.04 23.90
N PHE A 489 9.34 -1.58 22.65
CA PHE A 489 10.27 -0.56 22.16
C PHE A 489 10.11 0.79 22.89
N PRO A 490 11.21 1.37 23.42
CA PRO A 490 11.13 2.58 24.24
C PRO A 490 10.96 3.86 23.40
N GLU A 491 10.31 4.84 24.00
CA GLU A 491 10.20 6.18 23.41
C GLU A 491 11.58 6.85 23.31
N GLY A 492 11.91 7.38 22.14
CA GLY A 492 13.19 8.01 21.86
C GLY A 492 14.32 7.06 21.43
N GLY A 493 14.04 5.76 21.23
CA GLY A 493 15.04 4.77 20.83
C GLY A 493 15.54 4.88 19.38
N VAL A 494 16.71 4.28 19.11
CA VAL A 494 17.22 4.04 17.75
C VAL A 494 17.09 2.55 17.44
N LEU A 495 16.30 2.19 16.42
CA LEU A 495 16.09 0.80 16.02
C LEU A 495 17.30 0.31 15.21
N LEU A 496 17.85 -0.83 15.61
CA LEU A 496 18.81 -1.61 14.85
C LEU A 496 18.16 -2.94 14.44
N ALA A 497 18.27 -3.32 13.17
CA ALA A 497 17.73 -4.59 12.67
C ALA A 497 18.55 -5.18 11.51
N ALA A 498 18.38 -6.47 11.25
CA ALA A 498 19.05 -7.13 10.13
C ALA A 498 18.44 -6.72 8.77
N HIS A 499 17.12 -6.68 8.69
CA HIS A 499 16.37 -6.42 7.47
C HIS A 499 15.33 -5.32 7.72
N PRO A 500 14.88 -4.61 6.67
CA PRO A 500 13.72 -3.74 6.78
C PRO A 500 12.48 -4.59 7.07
N SER A 501 11.53 -4.04 7.84
CA SER A 501 10.24 -4.71 8.07
C SER A 501 9.12 -3.68 8.10
N PRO A 502 8.00 -3.91 7.37
CA PRO A 502 6.82 -3.05 7.47
C PRO A 502 6.24 -2.95 8.90
N GLN A 503 6.55 -3.92 9.76
CA GLN A 503 6.10 -3.93 11.16
C GLN A 503 6.68 -2.75 11.98
N TYR A 504 7.80 -2.17 11.54
CA TYR A 504 8.42 -1.04 12.23
C TYR A 504 7.56 0.22 12.22
N VAL A 505 6.54 0.29 11.35
CA VAL A 505 5.55 1.39 11.36
C VAL A 505 4.89 1.56 12.74
N MET A 506 4.73 0.48 13.50
CA MET A 506 4.14 0.52 14.84
C MET A 506 4.96 1.35 15.84
N ILE A 507 6.28 1.42 15.62
CA ILE A 507 7.20 2.12 16.53
C ILE A 507 7.73 3.44 15.94
N MET A 508 7.47 3.73 14.66
CA MET A 508 7.94 4.96 14.00
C MET A 508 7.63 6.24 14.80
N PRO A 509 6.45 6.42 15.42
CA PRO A 509 6.18 7.59 16.26
C PRO A 509 7.08 7.69 17.50
N LYS A 510 7.62 6.56 17.97
CA LYS A 510 8.49 6.45 19.15
C LYS A 510 9.98 6.51 18.78
N ALA A 511 10.35 6.03 17.59
CA ALA A 511 11.73 5.92 17.15
C ALA A 511 12.32 7.27 16.72
N ARG A 512 13.63 7.45 16.95
CA ARG A 512 14.39 8.63 16.51
C ARG A 512 15.28 8.36 15.30
N ALA A 513 15.67 7.11 15.08
CA ALA A 513 16.35 6.65 13.87
C ALA A 513 16.14 5.14 13.68
N ILE A 514 16.34 4.67 12.45
CA ILE A 514 16.22 3.28 12.03
C ILE A 514 17.46 2.95 11.20
N LEU A 515 18.17 1.88 11.57
CA LEU A 515 19.33 1.38 10.84
C LEU A 515 19.15 -0.12 10.57
N THR A 516 19.28 -0.51 9.30
CA THR A 516 19.19 -1.91 8.87
C THR A 516 20.50 -2.37 8.22
N ASN A 517 20.88 -3.64 8.38
CA ASN A 517 22.09 -4.18 7.73
C ASN A 517 21.92 -4.33 6.21
N SER A 518 20.70 -4.58 5.77
CA SER A 518 20.32 -4.75 4.37
C SER A 518 19.07 -3.94 4.07
N GLY A 519 18.80 -3.75 2.78
CA GLY A 519 17.64 -3.02 2.31
C GLY A 519 17.94 -2.30 1.02
N SER A 520 16.88 -1.87 0.35
CA SER A 520 16.97 -0.91 -0.75
C SER A 520 16.41 0.42 -0.27
N VAL A 521 17.02 1.52 -0.69
CA VAL A 521 16.45 2.87 -0.54
C VAL A 521 15.06 2.94 -1.16
N LEU A 522 14.80 2.06 -2.13
CA LEU A 522 13.54 1.96 -2.87
C LEU A 522 12.56 0.96 -2.23
N GLY A 523 12.98 0.22 -1.19
CA GLY A 523 12.15 -0.78 -0.55
C GLY A 523 10.98 -0.18 0.24
N HIS A 524 9.97 -1.00 0.52
CA HIS A 524 8.73 -0.60 1.20
C HIS A 524 8.98 0.18 2.51
N MET A 525 9.91 -0.29 3.34
CA MET A 525 10.24 0.35 4.61
C MET A 525 10.84 1.75 4.43
N ALA A 526 11.69 1.94 3.42
CA ALA A 526 12.26 3.24 3.13
C ALA A 526 11.18 4.24 2.69
N SER A 527 10.13 3.77 2.00
CA SER A 527 8.96 4.58 1.68
C SER A 527 8.10 4.92 2.88
N LEU A 528 7.93 4.00 3.83
CA LEU A 528 7.16 4.27 5.06
C LEU A 528 7.89 5.22 6.02
N ALA A 529 9.23 5.25 6.00
CA ALA A 529 10.04 6.06 6.91
C ALA A 529 10.17 7.54 6.47
N ARG A 530 9.75 7.87 5.25
CA ARG A 530 9.69 9.24 4.74
C ARG A 530 8.36 9.89 5.10
#